data_AF-A0AA88I433-F1
#
_entry.id   AF-A0AA88I433-F1
#
_cell.length_a   1.000
_cell.length_b   1.000
_cell.length_c   1.000
_cell.angle_alpha   90.00
_cell.angle_beta   90.00
_cell.angle_gamma   90.00
#
_symmetry.space_group_name_H-M   'P 1'
#
loop_
_entity.id
_entity.type
_entity.pdbx_description
1 polymer ?
#
loop_
_entity_poly.entity_id
_entity_poly.type
_entity_poly.pdbx_seq_one_letter_code
_entity_poly.pdbx_strand_id
1 'polypeptide(L)'
;MDPLKNVQVEGYIMYAEPEILFGNLDELCTFTYAFCKEFLRLLLENVGPFGELPVSEILEKLYSKSTKATSLSQAFHRYALNYINALNYLESLRRHSDFCEFEKATKISYLNVSGAETVVFRVA
;
A
#
# COMPACT_ATOMS: atom_id res chain seq x y z
N MET A 1 4.22 11.94 5.67
CA MET A 1 3.17 12.21 6.66
C MET A 1 1.84 11.86 6.02
N ASP A 2 0.99 11.11 6.73
CA ASP A 2 -0.34 10.70 6.27
C ASP A 2 -1.25 11.95 6.17
N PRO A 3 -1.75 12.33 4.98
CA PRO A 3 -2.56 13.54 4.81
C PRO A 3 -3.82 13.59 5.66
N LEU A 4 -4.44 12.43 5.93
CA LEU A 4 -5.65 12.36 6.76
C LEU A 4 -5.30 12.66 8.21
N LYS A 5 -4.21 12.08 8.74
CA LYS A 5 -3.76 12.36 10.11
C LYS A 5 -3.41 13.83 10.31
N ASN A 6 -2.83 14.49 9.30
CA ASN A 6 -2.47 15.91 9.39
C ASN A 6 -3.71 16.79 9.61
N VAL A 7 -4.76 16.61 8.79
CA VAL A 7 -5.99 17.41 8.93
C VAL A 7 -6.76 17.07 10.21
N GLN A 8 -6.64 15.83 10.70
CA GLN A 8 -7.21 15.41 11.98
C GLN A 8 -6.49 16.07 13.17
N VAL A 9 -5.17 16.24 13.13
CA VAL A 9 -4.44 17.01 14.16
C VAL A 9 -4.92 18.46 14.22
N GLU A 10 -5.34 19.02 13.08
CA GLU A 10 -5.93 20.36 12.98
C GLU A 10 -7.42 20.40 13.39
N GLY A 11 -8.03 19.26 13.73
CA GLY A 11 -9.41 19.14 14.21
C GLY A 11 -10.45 18.92 13.11
N TYR A 12 -10.05 18.68 11.87
CA TYR A 12 -10.96 18.43 10.75
C TYR A 12 -11.18 16.94 10.53
N ILE A 13 -12.39 16.56 10.10
CA ILE A 13 -12.72 15.19 9.65
C ILE A 13 -12.34 14.13 10.71
N MET A 14 -12.52 14.47 11.99
CA MET A 14 -12.22 13.60 13.13
C MET A 14 -13.04 12.31 13.16
N TYR A 15 -14.16 12.28 12.44
CA TYR A 15 -15.06 11.12 12.33
C TYR A 15 -14.55 10.06 11.34
N ALA A 16 -13.55 10.36 10.51
CA ALA A 16 -12.97 9.40 9.59
C ALA A 16 -12.00 8.48 10.34
N GLU A 17 -12.27 7.19 10.33
CA GLU A 17 -11.46 6.16 10.99
C GLU A 17 -10.46 5.55 9.99
N PRO A 18 -9.16 5.85 10.11
CA PRO A 18 -8.16 5.36 9.16
C PRO A 18 -8.08 3.84 9.11
N GLU A 19 -8.31 3.17 10.24
CA GLU A 19 -8.28 1.72 10.38
C GLU A 19 -9.36 1.02 9.55
N ILE A 20 -10.52 1.66 9.37
CA ILE A 20 -11.61 1.14 8.53
C ILE A 20 -11.34 1.47 7.07
N LEU A 21 -10.88 2.70 6.78
CA LEU A 21 -10.64 3.18 5.42
C LEU A 21 -9.45 2.47 4.75
N PHE A 22 -8.41 2.15 5.51
CA PHE A 22 -7.17 1.56 4.99
C PHE A 22 -6.94 0.12 5.46
N GLY A 23 -7.76 -0.40 6.38
CA GLY A 23 -7.58 -1.76 6.89
C GLY A 23 -6.19 -1.96 7.51
N ASN A 24 -5.54 -3.07 7.14
CA ASN A 24 -4.18 -3.41 7.58
C ASN A 24 -3.08 -2.89 6.64
N LEU A 25 -3.28 -1.74 5.98
CA LEU A 25 -2.35 -1.22 4.98
C LEU A 25 -0.91 -1.02 5.53
N ASP A 26 -0.77 -0.51 6.75
CA ASP A 26 0.56 -0.30 7.38
C ASP A 26 1.35 -1.61 7.52
N GLU A 27 0.66 -2.69 7.92
CA GLU A 27 1.23 -4.03 8.01
C GLU A 27 1.60 -4.57 6.61
N LEU A 28 0.70 -4.40 5.63
CA LEU A 28 0.93 -4.82 4.26
C LEU A 28 2.16 -4.10 3.65
N CYS A 29 2.29 -2.79 3.84
CA CYS A 29 3.43 -2.00 3.41
C CYS A 29 4.72 -2.48 4.09
N THR A 30 4.66 -2.77 5.39
CA THR A 30 5.82 -3.27 6.16
C THR A 30 6.31 -4.62 5.61
N PHE A 31 5.42 -5.58 5.39
CA PHE A 31 5.81 -6.89 4.84
C PHE A 31 6.22 -6.80 3.37
N THR A 32 5.58 -5.94 2.58
CA THR A 32 6.00 -5.68 1.19
C THR A 32 7.42 -5.14 1.15
N TYR A 33 7.73 -4.14 1.98
CA TYR A 33 9.07 -3.57 2.07
C TYR A 33 10.10 -4.62 2.51
N ALA A 34 9.79 -5.42 3.54
CA ALA A 34 10.68 -6.46 4.03
C ALA A 34 10.93 -7.56 2.98
N PHE A 35 9.90 -7.94 2.23
CA PHE A 35 9.99 -8.87 1.10
C PHE A 35 10.86 -8.29 -0.02
N CYS A 36 10.61 -7.06 -0.46
CA CYS A 36 11.38 -6.41 -1.52
C CYS A 36 12.86 -6.26 -1.13
N LYS A 37 13.15 -5.91 0.14
CA LYS A 37 14.52 -5.81 0.63
C LYS A 37 15.23 -7.16 0.61
N GLU A 38 14.54 -8.25 0.94
CA GLU A 38 15.10 -9.60 0.83
C GLU A 38 15.30 -10.02 -0.61
N PHE A 39 14.33 -9.75 -1.48
CA PHE A 39 14.44 -10.06 -2.89
C PHE A 39 15.62 -9.33 -3.52
N LEU A 40 15.77 -8.03 -3.27
CA LEU A 40 16.90 -7.24 -3.73
C LEU A 40 18.22 -7.80 -3.20
N ARG A 41 18.30 -8.17 -1.91
CA ARG A 41 19.48 -8.80 -1.33
C ARG A 41 19.84 -10.10 -2.06
N LEU A 42 18.86 -10.97 -2.32
CA LEU A 42 19.09 -12.23 -3.04
C LEU A 42 19.55 -11.97 -4.48
N LEU A 43 19.01 -10.96 -5.16
CA LEU A 43 19.48 -10.57 -6.49
C LEU A 43 20.96 -10.15 -6.45
N LEU A 44 21.32 -9.25 -5.52
CA LEU A 44 22.69 -8.73 -5.41
C LEU A 44 23.71 -9.79 -5.01
N GLU A 45 23.32 -10.76 -4.18
CA GLU A 45 24.22 -11.85 -3.73
C GLU A 45 24.41 -12.95 -4.77
N ASN A 46 23.47 -13.12 -5.71
CA ASN A 46 23.47 -14.22 -6.68
C ASN A 46 23.71 -13.74 -8.14
N VAL A 47 23.92 -12.44 -8.36
CA VAL A 47 24.39 -11.92 -9.66
C VAL A 47 25.83 -12.39 -9.88
N GLY A 48 26.04 -13.16 -10.95
CA GLY A 48 27.37 -13.56 -11.38
C GLY A 48 28.16 -12.40 -12.01
N PRO A 49 29.47 -12.58 -12.21
CA PRO A 49 30.38 -11.54 -12.72
C PRO A 49 29.99 -11.04 -14.12
N PHE A 50 29.25 -11.82 -14.91
CA PHE A 50 28.76 -11.43 -16.23
C PHE A 50 27.27 -11.07 -16.24
N GLY A 51 26.65 -10.89 -15.07
CA GLY A 51 25.24 -10.54 -14.93
C GLY A 51 24.28 -11.73 -15.04
N GLU A 52 24.81 -12.97 -15.02
CA GLU A 52 23.95 -14.15 -14.94
C GLU A 52 23.23 -14.24 -13.60
N LEU A 53 21.96 -14.64 -13.65
CA LEU A 53 21.09 -14.69 -12.49
C LEU A 53 20.40 -16.05 -12.41
N PRO A 54 20.64 -16.85 -11.35
CA PRO A 54 19.96 -18.13 -11.15
C PRO A 54 18.54 -17.89 -10.63
N VAL A 55 17.63 -17.48 -11.53
CA VAL A 55 16.27 -17.06 -11.19
C VAL A 55 15.51 -18.13 -10.40
N SER A 56 15.60 -19.40 -10.82
CA SER A 56 14.94 -20.52 -10.13
C SER A 56 15.39 -20.67 -8.68
N GLU A 57 16.69 -20.59 -8.41
CA GLU A 57 17.25 -20.69 -7.05
C GLU A 57 16.85 -19.50 -6.18
N ILE A 58 16.81 -18.30 -6.76
CA ILE A 58 16.38 -17.08 -6.06
C ILE A 58 14.90 -17.20 -5.68
N LEU A 59 14.05 -17.65 -6.59
CA LEU A 59 12.62 -17.87 -6.31
C LEU A 59 12.41 -18.98 -5.27
N GLU A 60 13.17 -20.08 -5.33
CA GLU A 60 13.12 -21.14 -4.32
C GLU A 60 13.49 -20.61 -2.93
N LYS A 61 14.60 -19.84 -2.82
CA LYS A 61 14.99 -19.18 -1.56
C LYS A 61 13.92 -18.22 -1.07
N LEU A 62 13.31 -17.46 -1.97
CA LEU A 62 12.32 -16.42 -1.63
C LEU A 62 10.98 -16.99 -1.20
N TYR A 63 10.50 -18.08 -1.80
CA TYR A 63 9.15 -18.61 -1.53
C TYR A 63 9.15 -19.87 -0.66
N SER A 64 10.20 -20.69 -0.68
CA SER A 64 10.25 -21.92 0.12
C SER A 64 11.01 -21.77 1.43
N LYS A 65 11.94 -20.81 1.53
CA LYS A 65 12.79 -20.63 2.73
C LYS A 65 12.53 -19.35 3.51
N SER A 66 11.90 -18.34 2.91
CA SER A 66 11.58 -17.08 3.59
C SER A 66 10.17 -17.09 4.19
N THR A 67 10.07 -16.71 5.46
CA THR A 67 8.80 -16.44 6.12
C THR A 67 8.14 -15.16 5.62
N LYS A 68 8.88 -14.26 4.95
CA LYS A 68 8.38 -12.94 4.52
C LYS A 68 7.37 -13.07 3.37
N ALA A 69 7.55 -14.03 2.48
CA ALA A 69 6.58 -14.32 1.42
C ALA A 69 5.24 -14.78 2.02
N THR A 70 5.28 -15.62 3.05
CA THR A 70 4.09 -16.06 3.78
C THR A 70 3.42 -14.90 4.52
N SER A 71 4.17 -14.08 5.25
CA SER A 71 3.63 -12.91 5.96
C SER A 71 3.00 -11.90 5.01
N LEU A 72 3.63 -11.63 3.85
CA LEU A 72 3.09 -10.77 2.81
C LEU A 72 1.77 -11.33 2.26
N SER A 73 1.73 -12.62 1.93
CA SER A 73 0.52 -13.28 1.43
C SER A 73 -0.64 -13.19 2.44
N GLN A 74 -0.38 -13.45 3.72
CA GLN A 74 -1.38 -13.37 4.78
C GLN A 74 -1.90 -11.95 5.02
N ALA A 75 -1.02 -10.94 5.01
CA ALA A 75 -1.44 -9.55 5.13
C ALA A 75 -2.25 -9.08 3.92
N PHE A 76 -1.83 -9.47 2.71
CA PHE A 76 -2.57 -9.16 1.49
C PHE A 76 -3.95 -9.80 1.48
N HIS A 77 -4.06 -11.07 1.91
CA HIS A 77 -5.33 -11.75 2.02
C HIS A 77 -6.30 -11.04 2.97
N ARG A 78 -5.82 -10.63 4.16
CA ARG A 78 -6.62 -9.83 5.12
C ARG A 78 -7.06 -8.49 4.53
N TYR A 79 -6.15 -7.82 3.82
CA TYR A 79 -6.47 -6.55 3.15
C TYR A 79 -7.57 -6.73 2.10
N ALA A 80 -7.45 -7.76 1.26
CA ALA A 80 -8.42 -8.06 0.21
C ALA A 80 -9.82 -8.40 0.78
N LEU A 81 -9.88 -9.16 1.88
CA LEU A 81 -11.15 -9.48 2.55
C LEU A 81 -11.86 -8.24 3.09
N ASN A 82 -11.11 -7.25 3.57
CA ASN A 82 -11.66 -5.99 4.10
C ASN A 82 -11.92 -4.93 3.03
N TYR A 83 -11.49 -5.15 1.79
CA TYR A 83 -11.57 -4.16 0.72
C TYR A 83 -12.99 -3.64 0.48
N ILE A 84 -13.99 -4.54 0.44
CA ILE A 84 -15.38 -4.15 0.24
C ILE A 84 -15.92 -3.30 1.40
N ASN A 85 -15.50 -3.58 2.63
CA ASN A 85 -15.90 -2.81 3.81
C ASN A 85 -15.30 -1.40 3.77
N ALA A 86 -14.02 -1.29 3.39
CA ALA A 86 -13.34 -0.01 3.20
C ALA A 86 -14.02 0.84 2.12
N LEU A 87 -14.43 0.23 0.99
CA LEU A 87 -15.19 0.93 -0.06
C LEU A 87 -16.54 1.44 0.44
N ASN A 88 -17.31 0.60 1.14
CA ASN A 88 -18.59 1.00 1.71
C ASN A 88 -18.43 2.14 2.73
N TYR A 89 -17.36 2.09 3.54
CA TYR A 89 -17.03 3.15 4.47
C TYR A 89 -16.66 4.45 3.76
N LEU A 90 -15.84 4.38 2.70
CA LEU A 90 -15.51 5.54 1.85
C LEU A 90 -16.77 6.20 1.29
N GLU A 91 -17.73 5.43 0.80
CA GLU A 91 -19.02 5.97 0.33
C GLU A 91 -19.82 6.65 1.45
N SER A 92 -19.73 6.15 2.69
CA SER A 92 -20.34 6.83 3.84
C SER A 92 -19.68 8.18 4.15
N LEU A 93 -18.35 8.26 4.06
CA LEU A 93 -17.58 9.49 4.29
C LEU A 93 -17.87 10.55 3.21
N ARG A 94 -18.08 10.13 1.96
CA ARG A 94 -18.43 11.01 0.83
C ARG A 94 -19.78 11.72 0.97
N ARG A 95 -20.59 11.38 1.97
CA ARG A 95 -21.81 12.14 2.33
C ARG A 95 -21.48 13.47 3.00
N HIS A 96 -20.25 13.62 3.49
CA HIS A 96 -19.76 14.81 4.17
C HIS A 96 -18.97 15.69 3.19
N SER A 97 -19.36 16.96 3.06
CA SER A 97 -18.79 17.87 2.07
C SER A 97 -17.33 18.22 2.37
N ASP A 98 -16.97 18.36 3.64
CA ASP A 98 -15.60 18.57 4.12
C ASP A 98 -14.68 17.39 3.76
N PHE A 99 -15.15 16.14 3.90
CA PHE A 99 -14.41 14.98 3.40
C PHE A 99 -14.23 15.01 1.88
N CYS A 100 -15.26 15.39 1.13
CA CYS A 100 -15.17 15.52 -0.32
C CYS A 100 -14.13 16.57 -0.76
N GLU A 101 -14.06 17.70 -0.06
CA GLU A 101 -13.04 18.73 -0.33
C GLU A 101 -11.63 18.22 -0.01
N PHE A 102 -11.46 17.51 1.10
CA PHE A 102 -10.21 16.83 1.43
C PHE A 102 -9.80 15.80 0.35
N GLU A 103 -10.73 14.98 -0.11
CA GLU A 103 -10.48 13.98 -1.16
C GLU A 103 -10.06 14.65 -2.49
N LYS A 104 -10.68 15.79 -2.85
CA LYS A 104 -10.28 16.57 -4.03
C LYS A 104 -8.88 17.17 -3.87
N ALA A 105 -8.62 17.80 -2.73
CA ALA A 105 -7.33 18.46 -2.46
C ALA A 105 -6.17 17.46 -2.46
N THR A 106 -6.37 16.28 -1.88
CA THR A 106 -5.38 15.19 -1.88
C THR A 106 -5.09 14.69 -3.30
N LYS A 107 -6.13 14.42 -4.12
CA LYS A 107 -5.98 14.02 -5.53
C LYS A 107 -5.17 15.04 -6.35
N ILE A 108 -5.46 16.33 -6.20
CA ILE A 108 -4.73 17.41 -6.87
C ILE A 108 -3.26 17.46 -6.43
N SER A 109 -3.00 17.27 -5.14
CA SER A 109 -1.63 17.25 -4.60
C SER A 109 -0.80 16.12 -5.20
N TYR A 110 -1.36 14.92 -5.38
CA TYR A 110 -0.66 13.80 -6.02
C TYR A 110 -0.33 14.08 -7.50
N LEU A 111 -1.26 14.73 -8.23
CA LEU A 111 -1.04 15.11 -9.64
C LEU A 111 0.10 16.12 -9.81
N ASN A 112 0.22 17.07 -8.88
CA ASN A 112 1.28 18.08 -8.92
C ASN A 112 2.66 17.52 -8.55
N VAL A 113 2.71 16.44 -7.76
CA VAL A 113 3.97 15.80 -7.33
C VAL A 113 4.48 14.78 -8.35
N SER A 114 3.58 14.06 -9.05
CA SER A 114 3.99 12.93 -9.91
C SER A 114 4.40 13.31 -11.33
N GLY A 115 4.02 14.49 -11.85
CA GLY A 115 4.24 14.86 -13.25
C GLY A 115 3.70 13.82 -14.27
N ALA A 116 2.87 12.88 -13.81
CA ALA A 116 2.49 11.68 -14.53
C ALA A 116 0.95 11.60 -14.60
N GLU A 117 0.46 11.31 -15.79
CA GLU A 117 -0.93 10.92 -16.03
C GLU A 117 -1.34 9.86 -15.01
N THR A 118 -2.35 10.19 -14.23
CA THR A 118 -2.88 9.41 -13.13
C THR A 118 -3.02 7.93 -13.48
N VAL A 119 -2.35 7.05 -12.72
CA VAL A 119 -2.93 5.73 -12.42
C VAL A 119 -4.09 6.02 -11.48
N VAL A 120 -5.23 6.37 -12.07
CA VAL A 120 -6.47 6.50 -11.34
C VAL A 120 -6.73 5.11 -10.77
N PHE A 121 -6.78 4.96 -9.45
CA PHE A 121 -7.58 3.91 -8.83
C PHE A 121 -9.04 4.18 -9.23
N ARG A 122 -9.38 3.86 -10.50
CA ARG A 122 -10.74 3.73 -10.95
C ARG A 122 -11.22 2.48 -10.27
N VAL A 123 -12.01 2.68 -9.21
CA VAL A 123 -13.02 1.70 -8.84
C VAL A 123 -13.83 1.48 -10.12
N ALA A 124 -13.70 0.28 -10.68
CA ALA A 124 -14.43 -0.14 -11.87
C ALA A 124 -15.94 -0.16 -11.59
#